data_AF-A0A9X6AHC2-F1
#
_entry.id   AF-A0A9X6AHC2-F1
#
_cell.length_a   1.000
_cell.length_b   1.000
_cell.length_c   1.000
_cell.angle_alpha   90.00
_cell.angle_beta   90.00
_cell.angle_gamma   90.00
#
_symmetry.space_group_name_H-M   'P 1'
#
loop_
_entity.id
_entity.type
_entity.pdbx_description
1 polymer ?
#
loop_
_entity_poly.entity_id
_entity_poly.type
_entity_poly.pdbx_seq_one_letter_code
_entity_poly.pdbx_strand_id
1 'polypeptide(L)'
;MFASEVVEEEERQRKRAPWGVIALVLLTGLALIRNGSGEFDVGPPQPATAAAADSRTPVATFSNGPAALPYSVVDRVRIPAIQVDAPVVPVGLDSAGWVDAPPPDNANLAGWFTGAVSPGEKGTAVIVGHVD
;
A
#
# COMPACT_ATOMS: atom_id res chain seq x y z
N MET A 1 13.51 -84.24 16.95
CA MET A 1 14.68 -83.45 16.51
C MET A 1 14.22 -82.69 15.26
N PHE A 2 13.66 -81.50 15.45
CA PHE A 2 13.03 -80.70 14.40
C PHE A 2 13.96 -79.54 14.05
N ALA A 3 14.62 -79.64 12.89
CA ALA A 3 15.42 -78.59 12.30
C ALA A 3 14.83 -78.29 10.91
N SER A 4 14.66 -76.99 10.63
CA SER A 4 14.56 -76.32 9.32
C SER A 4 13.40 -76.78 8.42
N GLU A 5 12.49 -75.93 7.95
CA GLU A 5 12.60 -74.79 7.03
C GLU A 5 11.15 -74.26 6.87
N VAL A 6 10.76 -73.07 6.41
CA VAL A 6 11.35 -71.79 5.98
C VAL A 6 10.12 -70.96 5.59
N VAL A 7 10.11 -69.69 6.01
CA VAL A 7 9.56 -68.52 5.28
C VAL A 7 8.11 -68.58 4.79
N GLU A 8 7.26 -67.79 5.45
CA GLU A 8 6.50 -66.71 4.82
C GLU A 8 6.61 -65.53 5.81
N GLU A 9 7.34 -64.47 5.45
CA GLU A 9 6.76 -63.28 4.83
C GLU A 9 5.62 -62.72 5.70
N GLU A 10 5.65 -61.51 6.23
CA GLU A 10 6.13 -60.29 5.61
C GLU A 10 6.46 -59.33 6.74
N GLU A 11 7.64 -58.76 6.65
CA GLU A 11 8.11 -57.60 7.35
C GLU A 11 7.07 -56.47 7.18
N ARG A 12 6.04 -56.41 8.04
CA ARG A 12 5.16 -55.23 8.11
C ARG A 12 5.92 -54.13 8.83
N GLN A 13 6.94 -53.66 8.12
CA GLN A 13 7.64 -52.41 8.22
C GLN A 13 6.68 -51.43 8.89
N ARG A 14 6.83 -51.25 10.20
CA ARG A 14 6.17 -50.18 10.93
C ARG A 14 6.73 -48.92 10.29
N LYS A 15 6.05 -48.44 9.24
CA LYS A 15 6.35 -47.20 8.55
C LYS A 15 6.38 -46.17 9.66
N ARG A 16 7.60 -45.81 10.07
CA ARG A 16 7.87 -44.86 11.14
C ARG A 16 7.14 -43.62 10.66
N ALA A 17 5.98 -43.36 11.23
CA ALA A 17 5.10 -42.33 10.72
C ALA A 17 5.95 -41.06 10.67
N PRO A 18 5.99 -40.33 9.53
CA PRO A 18 6.93 -39.24 9.32
C PRO A 18 6.50 -37.99 10.10
N TRP A 19 6.14 -38.16 11.37
CA TRP A 19 5.72 -37.13 12.29
C TRP A 19 6.79 -36.05 12.42
N GLY A 20 8.07 -36.42 12.35
CA GLY A 20 9.17 -35.44 12.30
C GLY A 20 9.12 -34.57 11.05
N VAL A 21 8.83 -35.14 9.87
CA VAL A 21 8.70 -34.38 8.62
C VAL A 21 7.45 -33.50 8.64
N ILE A 22 6.33 -34.03 9.13
CA ILE A 22 5.07 -33.28 9.27
C ILE A 22 5.26 -32.10 10.24
N ALA A 23 5.90 -32.33 11.39
CA ALA A 23 6.20 -31.28 12.35
C ALA A 23 7.17 -30.25 11.78
N LEU A 24 8.19 -30.68 11.02
CA LEU A 24 9.13 -29.78 10.35
C LEU A 24 8.40 -28.88 9.35
N VAL A 25 7.55 -29.45 8.48
CA VAL A 25 6.77 -28.68 7.48
C VAL A 25 5.83 -27.69 8.16
N LEU A 26 5.15 -28.09 9.24
CA LEU A 26 4.27 -27.22 10.02
C LEU A 26 5.06 -26.06 10.67
N LEU A 27 6.21 -26.34 11.26
CA LEU A 27 7.07 -25.33 11.87
C LEU A 27 7.63 -24.36 10.83
N THR A 28 8.05 -24.86 9.67
CA THR A 28 8.51 -24.01 8.56
C THR A 28 7.38 -23.12 8.03
N GLY A 29 6.17 -23.67 7.85
CA GLY A 29 5.00 -22.89 7.44
C GLY A 29 4.65 -21.80 8.45
N LEU A 30 4.64 -22.13 9.75
CA LEU A 30 4.39 -21.17 10.82
C LEU A 30 5.47 -20.07 10.88
N ALA A 31 6.75 -20.44 10.69
CA ALA A 31 7.85 -19.50 10.62
C ALA A 31 7.71 -18.53 9.42
N LEU A 32 7.30 -19.03 8.25
CA LEU A 32 7.07 -18.21 7.07
C LEU A 32 5.91 -17.23 7.26
N ILE A 33 4.81 -17.64 7.89
CA ILE A 33 3.69 -16.73 8.20
C ILE A 33 4.15 -15.64 9.17
N ARG A 34 4.88 -16.02 10.22
CA ARG A 34 5.35 -15.08 11.25
C ARG A 34 6.41 -14.11 10.74
N ASN A 35 7.22 -14.53 9.77
CA ASN A 35 8.27 -13.71 9.16
C ASN A 35 7.77 -12.91 7.94
N GLY A 36 6.79 -13.45 7.21
CA GLY A 36 6.18 -12.81 6.03
C GLY A 36 5.13 -11.75 6.38
N SER A 37 4.57 -11.79 7.59
CA SER A 37 3.78 -10.68 8.16
C SER A 37 4.65 -9.58 8.78
N GLY A 38 5.97 -9.62 8.58
CA GLY A 38 6.85 -8.50 8.89
C GLY A 38 6.39 -7.31 8.06
N GLU A 39 5.73 -6.36 8.72
CA GLU A 39 5.50 -5.01 8.26
C GLU A 39 6.67 -4.60 7.36
N PHE A 40 6.42 -4.37 6.07
CA PHE A 40 7.44 -3.76 5.23
C PHE A 40 7.71 -2.39 5.87
N ASP A 41 8.82 -2.25 6.58
CA ASP A 41 9.22 -1.06 7.35
C ASP A 41 9.35 0.19 6.46
N VAL A 42 9.26 0.01 5.14
CA VAL A 42 9.24 1.07 4.14
C VAL A 42 7.97 0.91 3.29
N GLY A 43 6.83 1.30 3.86
CA GLY A 43 5.73 1.83 3.07
C GLY A 43 6.15 3.13 2.35
N PRO A 44 5.29 3.73 1.53
CA PRO A 44 5.55 5.05 0.96
C PRO A 44 6.02 6.02 2.06
N PRO A 45 6.98 6.91 1.76
CA PRO A 45 7.57 7.79 2.77
C PRO A 45 6.48 8.52 3.54
N GLN A 46 6.35 8.21 4.82
CA GLN A 46 5.37 8.88 5.67
C GLN A 46 5.83 10.33 5.90
N PRO A 47 4.91 11.31 5.91
CA PRO A 47 5.27 12.69 6.21
C PRO A 47 5.98 12.77 7.58
N ALA A 48 7.12 13.45 7.62
CA ALA A 48 7.86 13.63 8.86
C ALA A 48 6.98 14.28 9.93
N THR A 49 7.17 13.94 11.20
CA THR A 49 6.46 14.56 12.34
C THR A 49 6.59 16.07 12.39
N ALA A 50 7.65 16.64 11.79
CA ALA A 50 7.82 18.08 11.60
C ALA A 50 6.80 18.73 10.64
N ALA A 51 6.10 17.95 9.81
CA ALA A 51 5.02 18.42 8.95
C ALA A 51 3.65 18.47 9.68
N ALA A 52 3.57 18.00 10.92
CA ALA A 52 2.37 18.15 11.72
C ALA A 52 2.13 19.65 12.03
N ALA A 53 0.89 20.09 11.93
CA ALA A 53 0.52 21.46 12.27
C ALA A 53 0.90 21.76 13.73
N ASP A 54 1.72 22.78 13.95
CA ASP A 54 2.15 23.19 15.29
C ASP A 54 0.96 23.73 16.08
N SER A 55 0.52 22.96 17.08
CA SER A 55 -0.61 23.29 17.95
C SER A 55 -0.29 24.42 18.95
N ARG A 56 0.97 24.88 19.01
CA ARG A 56 1.43 25.97 19.88
C ARG A 56 1.42 27.34 19.21
N THR A 57 1.22 27.39 17.90
CA THR A 57 0.99 28.66 17.22
C THR A 57 -0.47 29.02 17.44
N PRO A 58 -0.81 30.08 18.21
CA PRO A 58 -2.19 30.57 18.22
C PRO A 58 -2.55 30.80 16.76
N VAL A 59 -3.71 30.30 16.31
CA VAL A 59 -4.25 30.58 14.97
C VAL A 59 -4.19 32.09 14.86
N ALA A 60 -3.16 32.59 14.16
CA ALA A 60 -3.16 33.96 13.70
C ALA A 60 -4.50 34.04 12.99
N THR A 61 -5.40 34.89 13.46
CA THR A 61 -6.65 35.17 12.77
C THR A 61 -6.21 35.53 11.37
N PHE A 62 -6.25 34.57 10.46
CA PHE A 62 -5.71 34.75 9.13
C PHE A 62 -6.58 35.85 8.57
N SER A 63 -6.01 37.06 8.49
CA SER A 63 -6.59 38.19 7.80
C SER A 63 -7.21 37.62 6.53
N ASN A 64 -8.53 37.79 6.36
CA ASN A 64 -9.35 37.25 5.28
C ASN A 64 -8.49 36.59 4.20
N GLY A 65 -8.39 35.25 4.26
CA GLY A 65 -7.69 34.49 3.22
C GLY A 65 -8.18 34.92 1.83
N PRO A 66 -7.38 34.68 0.78
CA PRO A 66 -7.77 35.03 -0.58
C PRO A 66 -9.20 34.57 -0.87
N ALA A 67 -10.00 35.45 -1.48
CA ALA A 67 -11.37 35.13 -1.82
C ALA A 67 -11.40 33.85 -2.66
N ALA A 68 -12.30 32.94 -2.31
CA ALA A 68 -12.48 31.71 -3.06
C ALA A 68 -12.81 32.03 -4.52
N LEU A 69 -12.15 31.31 -5.43
CA LEU A 69 -12.38 31.41 -6.86
C LEU A 69 -13.60 30.58 -7.25
N PRO A 70 -14.27 30.89 -8.39
CA PRO A 70 -15.24 29.99 -8.98
C PRO A 70 -14.57 28.70 -9.47
N TYR A 71 -15.39 27.67 -9.70
CA TYR A 71 -14.95 26.39 -10.27
C TYR A 71 -14.11 26.58 -11.54
N SER A 72 -12.99 25.86 -11.62
CA SER A 72 -12.17 25.78 -12.83
C SER A 72 -11.60 24.38 -13.01
N VAL A 73 -11.45 23.94 -14.25
CA VAL A 73 -10.83 22.64 -14.55
C VAL A 73 -9.33 22.68 -14.25
N VAL A 74 -8.83 21.63 -13.62
CA VAL A 74 -7.39 21.50 -13.33
C VAL A 74 -6.67 21.14 -14.62
N ASP A 75 -5.70 21.98 -15.00
CA ASP A 75 -4.90 21.77 -16.21
C ASP A 75 -3.59 21.02 -15.90
N ARG A 76 -2.87 21.48 -14.86
CA ARG A 76 -1.48 21.03 -14.61
C ARG A 76 -1.03 21.28 -13.18
N VAL A 77 -0.15 20.42 -12.66
CA VAL A 77 0.56 20.62 -11.39
C VAL A 77 2.05 20.84 -11.64
N ARG A 78 2.63 21.85 -10.98
CA ARG A 78 4.06 22.18 -11.07
C ARG A 78 4.67 22.38 -9.69
N ILE A 79 5.73 21.64 -9.40
CA ILE A 79 6.50 21.74 -8.16
C ILE A 79 7.99 21.79 -8.52
N PRO A 80 8.54 22.97 -8.87
CA PRO A 80 9.88 23.08 -9.43
C PRO A 80 11.00 22.55 -8.52
N ALA A 81 10.83 22.67 -7.20
CA ALA A 81 11.81 22.23 -6.21
C ALA A 81 12.07 20.71 -6.26
N ILE A 82 11.10 19.94 -6.73
CA ILE A 82 11.20 18.48 -6.91
C ILE A 82 10.99 18.08 -8.38
N GLN A 83 11.15 19.03 -9.30
CA GLN A 83 11.09 18.80 -10.75
C GLN A 83 9.77 18.16 -11.25
N VAL A 84 8.65 18.43 -10.58
CA VAL A 84 7.32 17.98 -11.05
C VAL A 84 6.75 19.00 -12.02
N ASP A 85 6.37 18.55 -13.22
CA ASP A 85 5.56 19.28 -14.21
C ASP A 85 4.65 18.28 -14.96
N ALA A 86 3.45 18.07 -14.42
CA ALA A 86 2.57 16.97 -14.82
C ALA A 86 1.19 17.50 -15.24
N PRO A 87 0.70 17.18 -16.47
CA PRO A 87 -0.68 17.43 -16.85
C PRO A 87 -1.64 16.64 -15.93
N VAL A 88 -2.81 17.22 -15.69
CA VAL A 88 -3.79 16.66 -14.76
C VAL A 88 -4.99 16.09 -15.50
N VAL A 89 -5.43 14.89 -15.11
CA VAL A 89 -6.65 14.23 -15.59
C VAL A 89 -7.65 14.05 -14.45
N PRO A 90 -8.97 14.07 -14.72
CA PRO A 90 -9.96 13.78 -13.69
C PRO A 90 -9.93 12.29 -13.31
N VAL A 91 -9.98 12.00 -12.01
CA VAL A 91 -10.10 10.65 -11.45
C VAL A 91 -11.28 10.55 -10.48
N GLY A 92 -11.79 9.34 -10.31
CA GLY A 92 -12.92 9.02 -9.44
C GLY A 92 -12.49 8.18 -8.23
N LEU A 93 -13.39 7.29 -7.82
CA LEU A 93 -13.07 6.22 -6.89
C LEU A 93 -12.97 4.89 -7.64
N ASP A 94 -12.08 4.01 -7.19
CA ASP A 94 -11.98 2.63 -7.67
C ASP A 94 -13.12 1.75 -7.12
N SER A 95 -13.13 0.47 -7.49
CA SER A 95 -14.15 -0.49 -7.02
C SER A 95 -14.14 -0.75 -5.50
N ALA A 96 -13.03 -0.44 -4.84
CA ALA A 96 -12.87 -0.58 -3.39
C ALA A 96 -13.15 0.72 -2.62
N GLY A 97 -13.44 1.82 -3.33
CA GLY A 97 -13.75 3.13 -2.76
C GLY A 97 -12.52 3.99 -2.46
N TRP A 98 -11.34 3.63 -2.95
CA TRP A 98 -10.14 4.47 -2.87
C TRP A 98 -10.11 5.49 -4.01
N VAL A 99 -9.39 6.60 -3.82
CA VAL A 99 -9.13 7.53 -4.92
C VAL A 99 -8.37 6.79 -6.01
N ASP A 100 -8.93 6.78 -7.21
CA ASP A 100 -8.34 6.09 -8.35
C ASP A 100 -7.04 6.77 -8.79
N ALA A 101 -6.09 5.97 -9.27
CA ALA A 101 -4.82 6.47 -9.75
C ALA A 101 -4.95 6.98 -11.20
N PRO A 102 -4.11 7.93 -11.65
CA PRO A 102 -4.03 8.26 -13.06
C PRO A 102 -3.60 7.03 -13.89
N PRO A 103 -3.96 6.97 -15.19
CA PRO A 103 -3.63 5.84 -16.05
C PRO A 103 -2.13 5.46 -15.99
N PRO A 104 -1.80 4.17 -15.77
CA PRO A 104 -0.42 3.74 -15.51
C PRO A 104 0.46 3.72 -16.77
N ASP A 105 -0.14 3.83 -17.95
CA ASP A 105 0.56 3.92 -19.24
C ASP A 105 1.34 5.23 -19.42
N ASN A 106 1.10 6.23 -18.55
CA ASN A 106 1.84 7.49 -18.56
C ASN A 106 2.17 7.96 -17.13
N ALA A 107 3.40 7.69 -16.71
CA ALA A 107 3.92 8.06 -15.39
C ALA A 107 3.96 9.58 -15.12
N ASN A 108 3.88 10.43 -16.16
CA ASN A 108 3.85 11.89 -15.99
C ASN A 108 2.43 12.46 -15.79
N LEU A 109 1.42 11.62 -15.57
CA LEU A 109 0.07 12.08 -15.27
C LEU A 109 -0.15 12.25 -13.77
N ALA A 110 -0.83 13.34 -13.42
CA ALA A 110 -1.45 13.51 -12.12
C ALA A 110 -2.97 13.36 -12.25
N GLY A 111 -3.61 12.77 -11.23
CA GLY A 111 -5.06 12.65 -11.14
C GLY A 111 -5.64 13.70 -10.19
N TRP A 112 -6.66 14.45 -10.61
CA TRP A 112 -7.49 15.26 -9.71
C TRP A 112 -8.75 14.51 -9.32
N PHE A 113 -8.95 14.31 -8.02
CA PHE A 113 -10.13 13.62 -7.52
C PHE A 113 -11.37 14.52 -7.63
N THR A 114 -12.27 14.14 -8.52
CA THR A 114 -13.49 14.91 -8.84
C THR A 114 -14.52 14.97 -7.71
N GLY A 115 -14.38 14.14 -6.67
CA GLY A 115 -15.17 14.24 -5.44
C GLY A 115 -14.70 15.33 -4.46
N ALA A 116 -13.60 16.02 -4.78
CA ALA A 116 -13.07 17.18 -4.04
C ALA A 116 -13.37 18.50 -4.78
N VAL A 117 -13.18 19.65 -4.12
CA VAL A 117 -13.35 20.95 -4.79
C VAL A 117 -12.24 21.20 -5.81
N SER A 118 -12.49 22.06 -6.80
CA SER A 118 -11.41 22.46 -7.70
C SER A 118 -10.38 23.36 -7.00
N PRO A 119 -9.10 23.35 -7.40
CA PRO A 119 -8.08 24.25 -6.87
C PRO A 119 -8.51 25.72 -6.96
N GLY A 120 -8.43 26.42 -5.83
CA GLY A 120 -8.83 27.83 -5.70
C GLY A 120 -10.25 28.03 -5.19
N GLU A 121 -11.12 27.02 -5.29
CA GLU A 121 -12.41 27.03 -4.59
C GLU A 121 -12.25 26.90 -3.08
N LYS A 122 -13.32 27.24 -2.35
CA LYS A 122 -13.37 27.06 -0.91
C LYS A 122 -13.47 25.58 -0.55
N GLY A 123 -12.37 24.98 -0.11
CA GLY A 123 -12.32 23.62 0.38
C GLY A 123 -10.96 22.96 0.13
N THR A 124 -10.92 21.64 0.29
CA THR A 124 -9.72 20.84 0.02
C THR A 124 -9.80 20.26 -1.39
N ALA A 125 -8.78 20.54 -2.21
CA ALA A 125 -8.54 19.84 -3.46
C ALA A 125 -7.56 18.67 -3.23
N VAL A 126 -7.74 17.56 -3.93
CA VAL A 126 -6.91 16.35 -3.80
C VAL A 126 -6.32 15.99 -5.15
N ILE A 127 -4.99 15.87 -5.21
CA ILE A 127 -4.22 15.47 -6.39
C ILE A 127 -3.41 14.21 -6.03
N VAL A 128 -3.42 13.22 -6.92
CA VAL A 128 -2.68 11.95 -6.80
C VAL A 128 -1.75 11.77 -7.99
N GLY A 129 -0.71 10.97 -7.83
CA GLY A 129 0.24 10.61 -8.88
C GLY A 129 0.96 9.32 -8.51
N HIS A 130 1.60 8.69 -9.49
CA HIS A 130 2.41 7.50 -9.24
C HIS A 130 3.75 7.87 -8.58
N VAL A 131 4.28 6.94 -7.79
CA VAL A 131 5.62 7.00 -7.20
C VAL A 131 6.41 5.83 -7.80
N ASP A 132 6.93 6.02 -9.01
CA ASP A 132 7.77 5.05 -9.73
C ASP A 132 9.25 5.48 -9.74
#